data_AF-A0AAE9S7I3-F1
#
_entry.id   AF-A0AAE9S7I3-F1
#
_cell.length_a   1.000
_cell.length_b   1.000
_cell.length_c   1.000
_cell.angle_alpha   90.00
_cell.angle_beta   90.00
_cell.angle_gamma   90.00
#
_symmetry.space_group_name_H-M   'P 1'
#
loop_
_entity.id
_entity.type
_entity.pdbx_description
1 polymer ?
#
loop_
_entity_poly.entity_id
_entity_poly.type
_entity_poly.pdbx_seq_one_letter_code
_entity_poly.pdbx_strand_id
1 'polypeptide(L)'
;MEIIEKYKKKESTFHELRAHIVVLYEKTDNDNIKKYINFLLELDEEVQANFLEKIYLELDQDDLDILIKESIRDKMIDESRIQEVYERLDSNIRFDNFINIKNGGKVEINFDDFYKRYRNIFSTARTPLQLSKSFQPVLPDDLFSQNFIKQLINIQAMKVNDMEKAIKYTSQRLKIIRFLDEWLQNGEIIYDEINDFHSDVTNKWENEFEHWCESCHDMDIVKNARELLRNLRIIEFTIANNKLNTELSNGELYHLSNENLIGWHRDWNK
;
A
#
# COMPACT_ATOMS: atom_id res chain seq x y z
N MET A 1 10.87 -36.38 -20.99
CA MET A 1 9.98 -35.59 -20.10
C MET A 1 8.66 -36.29 -19.85
N GLU A 2 7.95 -36.75 -20.89
CA GLU A 2 6.74 -37.60 -20.72
C GLU A 2 6.95 -38.87 -19.89
N ILE A 3 8.17 -39.39 -19.81
CA ILE A 3 8.44 -40.74 -19.30
C ILE A 3 8.23 -40.88 -17.78
N ILE A 4 8.44 -39.82 -16.99
CA ILE A 4 8.18 -39.88 -15.53
C ILE A 4 6.67 -39.88 -15.24
N GLU A 5 5.89 -39.13 -16.02
CA GLU A 5 4.44 -39.13 -15.93
C GLU A 5 3.84 -40.44 -16.45
N LYS A 6 4.40 -41.00 -17.54
CA LYS A 6 4.05 -42.34 -18.03
C LYS A 6 4.37 -43.41 -16.98
N TYR A 7 5.49 -43.32 -16.27
CA TYR A 7 5.84 -44.24 -15.19
C TYR A 7 4.82 -44.19 -14.05
N LYS A 8 4.43 -43.00 -13.59
CA LYS A 8 3.40 -42.83 -12.57
C LYS A 8 2.03 -43.34 -13.01
N LYS A 9 1.65 -43.15 -14.28
CA LYS A 9 0.42 -43.68 -14.88
C LYS A 9 0.48 -45.19 -15.13
N LYS A 10 1.60 -45.86 -14.81
CA LYS A 10 1.89 -47.28 -15.08
C LYS A 10 1.87 -47.63 -16.58
N GLU A 11 2.10 -46.64 -17.43
CA GLU A 11 2.23 -46.76 -18.89
C GLU A 11 3.68 -47.02 -19.32
N SER A 12 4.64 -46.92 -18.39
CA SER A 12 6.04 -47.31 -18.58
C SER A 12 6.60 -47.98 -17.33
N THR A 13 7.65 -48.76 -17.50
CA THR A 13 8.31 -49.51 -16.42
C THR A 13 9.40 -48.67 -15.73
N PHE A 14 9.74 -49.06 -14.51
CA PHE A 14 10.86 -48.46 -13.78
C PHE A 14 12.18 -48.56 -14.57
N HIS A 15 12.40 -49.69 -15.26
CA HIS A 15 13.59 -49.90 -16.06
C HIS A 15 13.70 -48.93 -17.25
N GLU A 16 12.59 -48.63 -17.91
CA GLU A 16 12.52 -47.65 -19.00
C GLU A 16 12.79 -46.22 -18.50
N LEU A 17 12.24 -45.85 -17.34
CA LEU A 17 12.52 -44.57 -16.70
C LEU A 17 14.00 -44.46 -16.31
N ARG A 18 14.57 -45.51 -15.70
CA ARG A 18 15.99 -45.55 -15.32
C ARG A 18 16.91 -45.46 -16.54
N ALA A 19 16.59 -46.17 -17.63
CA ALA A 19 17.34 -46.07 -18.89
C ALA A 19 17.32 -44.63 -19.44
N HIS A 20 16.19 -43.93 -19.33
CA HIS A 20 16.10 -42.53 -19.73
C HIS A 20 16.98 -41.62 -18.87
N ILE A 21 17.08 -41.86 -17.56
CA ILE A 21 17.96 -41.11 -16.66
C ILE A 21 19.44 -41.34 -17.03
N VAL A 22 19.83 -42.56 -17.42
CA VAL A 22 21.18 -42.85 -17.93
C VAL A 22 21.46 -42.07 -19.22
N VAL A 23 20.49 -42.01 -20.14
CA VAL A 23 20.65 -41.19 -21.36
C VAL A 23 20.81 -39.70 -21.01
N LEU A 24 20.11 -39.20 -20.00
CA LEU A 24 20.28 -37.81 -19.53
C LEU A 24 21.67 -37.57 -18.94
N TYR A 25 22.21 -38.54 -18.19
CA TYR A 25 23.57 -38.49 -17.65
C TYR A 25 24.62 -38.38 -18.76
N GLU A 26 24.48 -39.19 -19.82
CA GLU A 26 25.42 -39.19 -20.96
C GLU A 26 25.32 -37.92 -21.81
N LYS A 27 24.13 -37.30 -21.90
CA LYS A 27 23.88 -36.12 -22.74
C LYS A 27 24.23 -34.79 -22.12
N THR A 28 24.27 -34.69 -20.79
CA THR A 28 24.61 -33.41 -20.14
C THR A 28 26.11 -33.20 -20.18
N ASP A 29 26.56 -31.95 -20.34
CA ASP A 29 27.98 -31.57 -20.19
C ASP A 29 28.24 -30.84 -18.86
N ASN A 30 27.19 -30.63 -18.04
CA ASN A 30 27.29 -29.91 -16.77
C ASN A 30 27.65 -30.86 -15.63
N ASP A 31 28.83 -30.68 -15.04
CA ASP A 31 29.37 -31.53 -13.96
C ASP A 31 28.50 -31.56 -12.71
N ASN A 32 27.86 -30.45 -12.33
CA ASN A 32 26.94 -30.43 -11.19
C ASN A 32 25.69 -31.26 -11.47
N ILE A 33 25.13 -31.17 -12.68
CA ILE A 33 23.97 -31.98 -13.08
C ILE A 33 24.36 -33.46 -13.13
N LYS A 34 25.53 -33.79 -13.69
CA LYS A 34 26.06 -35.18 -13.70
C LYS A 34 26.17 -35.74 -12.29
N LYS A 35 26.70 -34.97 -11.34
CA LYS A 35 26.84 -35.38 -9.94
C LYS A 35 25.50 -35.78 -9.32
N TYR A 36 24.45 -34.98 -9.52
CA TYR A 36 23.12 -35.28 -9.00
C TYR A 36 22.47 -36.48 -9.68
N ILE A 37 22.61 -36.60 -11.01
CA ILE A 37 22.10 -37.77 -11.74
C ILE A 37 22.82 -39.05 -11.29
N ASN A 38 24.14 -38.99 -11.13
CA ASN A 38 24.93 -40.14 -10.66
C ASN A 38 24.52 -40.55 -9.25
N PHE A 39 24.34 -39.58 -8.33
CA PHE A 39 23.82 -39.85 -6.99
C PHE A 39 22.49 -40.59 -7.03
N LEU A 40 21.56 -40.17 -7.90
CA LEU A 40 20.27 -40.84 -8.07
C LEU A 40 20.41 -42.27 -8.65
N LEU A 41 21.39 -42.51 -9.53
CA LEU A 41 21.64 -43.82 -10.16
C LEU A 41 22.33 -44.82 -9.23
N GLU A 42 23.04 -44.34 -8.21
CA GLU A 42 23.72 -45.13 -7.17
C GLU A 42 22.82 -45.55 -6.01
N LEU A 43 21.61 -44.97 -5.90
CA LEU A 43 20.64 -45.36 -4.88
C LEU A 43 20.11 -46.79 -5.12
N ASP A 44 19.73 -47.45 -4.02
CA ASP A 44 19.02 -48.73 -4.06
C ASP A 44 17.75 -48.61 -4.91
N GLU A 45 17.41 -49.67 -5.64
CA GLU A 45 16.31 -49.68 -6.60
C GLU A 45 14.96 -49.28 -5.98
N GLU A 46 14.68 -49.75 -4.77
CA GLU A 46 13.47 -49.42 -4.02
C GLU A 46 13.42 -47.94 -3.60
N VAL A 47 14.57 -47.37 -3.23
CA VAL A 47 14.68 -45.96 -2.84
C VAL A 47 14.54 -45.07 -4.08
N GLN A 48 15.18 -45.47 -5.18
CA GLN A 48 15.10 -44.77 -6.46
C GLN A 48 13.67 -44.75 -6.98
N ALA A 49 12.97 -45.89 -6.94
CA ALA A 49 11.57 -45.99 -7.36
C ALA A 49 10.65 -45.09 -6.51
N ASN A 50 10.77 -45.14 -5.18
CA ASN A 50 9.99 -44.31 -4.26
C ASN A 50 10.27 -42.81 -4.44
N PHE A 51 11.53 -42.44 -4.70
CA PHE A 51 11.90 -41.05 -4.93
C PHE A 51 11.27 -40.54 -6.23
N LEU A 52 11.42 -41.29 -7.33
CA LEU A 52 10.90 -40.92 -8.66
C LEU A 52 9.36 -40.84 -8.69
N GLU A 53 8.67 -41.69 -7.94
CA GLU A 53 7.21 -41.64 -7.80
C GLU A 53 6.74 -40.32 -7.15
N LYS A 54 7.55 -39.73 -6.28
CA LYS A 54 7.27 -38.48 -5.56
C LYS A 54 7.75 -37.21 -6.27
N ILE A 55 8.40 -37.30 -7.42
CA ILE A 55 8.81 -36.12 -8.19
C ILE A 55 7.60 -35.61 -8.96
N TYR A 56 7.16 -34.38 -8.74
CA TYR A 56 6.12 -33.73 -9.55
C TYR A 56 6.76 -32.69 -10.48
N LEU A 57 6.29 -32.65 -11.73
CA LEU A 57 6.73 -31.65 -12.70
C LEU A 57 5.56 -30.70 -12.97
N GLU A 58 5.72 -29.44 -12.56
CA GLU A 58 4.79 -28.35 -12.88
C GLU A 58 5.32 -27.64 -14.13
N LEU A 59 4.79 -28.00 -15.31
CA LEU A 59 5.28 -27.51 -16.61
C LEU A 59 4.35 -26.50 -17.28
N ASP A 60 3.06 -26.47 -16.91
CA ASP A 60 2.10 -25.43 -17.27
C ASP A 60 1.66 -24.72 -15.99
N GLN A 61 2.23 -23.55 -15.70
CA GLN A 61 1.65 -22.64 -14.72
C GLN A 61 0.80 -21.60 -15.46
N ASP A 62 -0.33 -22.03 -16.03
CA ASP A 62 -1.37 -21.11 -16.49
C ASP A 62 -1.96 -20.31 -15.31
N ASP A 63 -1.74 -20.79 -14.08
CA ASP A 63 -2.19 -20.19 -12.82
C ASP A 63 -1.12 -19.31 -12.14
N LEU A 64 -0.10 -18.83 -12.87
CA LEU A 64 0.95 -17.95 -12.31
C LEU A 64 0.37 -16.76 -11.54
N ASP A 65 -0.71 -16.15 -12.05
CA ASP A 65 -1.41 -15.05 -11.38
C ASP A 65 -1.92 -15.46 -9.99
N ILE A 66 -2.52 -16.65 -9.89
CA ILE A 66 -3.06 -17.20 -8.63
C ILE A 66 -1.93 -17.51 -7.67
N LEU A 67 -0.89 -18.22 -8.13
CA LEU A 67 0.25 -18.62 -7.31
C LEU A 67 1.03 -17.43 -6.75
N ILE A 68 1.18 -16.35 -7.53
CA ILE A 68 1.83 -15.13 -7.05
C ILE A 68 0.96 -14.48 -5.96
N LYS A 69 -0.35 -14.39 -6.17
CA LYS A 69 -1.29 -13.81 -5.18
C LYS A 69 -1.34 -14.64 -3.89
N GLU A 70 -1.31 -15.96 -3.98
CA GLU A 70 -1.17 -16.85 -2.81
C GLU A 70 0.16 -16.63 -2.10
N SER A 71 1.26 -16.52 -2.84
CA SER A 71 2.57 -16.21 -2.24
C SER A 71 2.58 -14.84 -1.53
N ILE A 72 1.88 -13.85 -2.07
CA ILE A 72 1.69 -12.53 -1.42
C ILE A 72 0.86 -12.68 -0.14
N ARG A 73 -0.24 -13.44 -0.19
CA ARG A 73 -1.11 -13.73 0.96
C ARG A 73 -0.31 -14.35 2.11
N ASP A 74 0.55 -15.31 1.81
CA ASP A 74 1.41 -16.01 2.77
C ASP A 74 2.40 -15.08 3.49
N LYS A 75 2.60 -13.86 2.99
CA LYS A 75 3.43 -12.83 3.63
C LYS A 75 2.65 -11.93 4.59
N MET A 76 1.52 -12.40 5.11
CA MET A 76 0.65 -11.68 6.06
C MET A 76 0.12 -10.36 5.50
N ILE A 77 -0.23 -10.33 4.22
CA ILE A 77 -0.91 -9.20 3.58
C ILE A 77 -2.43 -9.38 3.72
N ASP A 78 -3.13 -8.31 4.05
CA ASP A 78 -4.60 -8.32 4.10
C ASP A 78 -5.19 -8.67 2.73
N GLU A 79 -6.26 -9.47 2.72
CA GLU A 79 -6.86 -9.98 1.47
C GLU A 79 -7.34 -8.86 0.54
N SER A 80 -7.80 -7.74 1.11
CA SER A 80 -8.22 -6.56 0.33
C SER A 80 -7.07 -5.87 -0.41
N ARG A 81 -5.82 -6.12 0.00
CA ARG A 81 -4.61 -5.44 -0.52
C ARG A 81 -3.74 -6.34 -1.40
N ILE A 82 -4.09 -7.62 -1.55
CA ILE A 82 -3.31 -8.57 -2.36
C ILE A 82 -3.21 -8.08 -3.82
N GLN A 83 -4.32 -7.61 -4.38
CA GLN A 83 -4.37 -7.13 -5.77
C GLN A 83 -3.48 -5.87 -5.96
N GLU A 84 -3.52 -4.93 -5.03
CA GLU A 84 -2.67 -3.72 -5.03
C GLU A 84 -1.17 -4.10 -5.02
N VAL A 85 -0.78 -5.02 -4.13
CA VAL A 85 0.62 -5.49 -4.02
C VAL A 85 1.06 -6.18 -5.30
N TYR A 86 0.20 -7.03 -5.86
CA TYR A 86 0.48 -7.74 -7.10
C TYR A 86 0.72 -6.77 -8.27
N GLU A 87 -0.19 -5.81 -8.48
CA GLU A 87 -0.08 -4.82 -9.56
C GLU A 87 1.16 -3.94 -9.42
N ARG A 88 1.48 -3.52 -8.19
CA ARG A 88 2.69 -2.74 -7.91
C ARG A 88 3.95 -3.55 -8.18
N LEU A 89 3.99 -4.83 -7.77
CA LEU A 89 5.14 -5.70 -8.05
C LEU A 89 5.33 -5.91 -9.55
N ASP A 90 4.28 -6.29 -10.28
CA ASP A 90 4.34 -6.55 -11.72
C ASP A 90 4.79 -5.28 -12.49
N SER A 91 4.20 -4.13 -12.16
CA SER A 91 4.54 -2.85 -12.80
C SER A 91 6.01 -2.46 -12.57
N ASN A 92 6.49 -2.54 -11.32
CA ASN A 92 7.86 -2.17 -10.99
C ASN A 92 8.89 -3.12 -11.62
N ILE A 93 8.61 -4.44 -11.61
CA ILE A 93 9.49 -5.43 -12.23
C ILE A 93 9.57 -5.22 -13.75
N ARG A 94 8.43 -4.99 -14.42
CA ARG A 94 8.41 -4.70 -15.86
C ARG A 94 9.18 -3.42 -16.20
N PHE A 95 9.00 -2.37 -15.40
CA PHE A 95 9.71 -1.11 -15.59
C PHE A 95 11.23 -1.28 -15.41
N ASP A 96 11.65 -1.96 -14.33
CA ASP A 96 13.06 -2.27 -14.07
C ASP A 96 13.68 -3.09 -15.22
N ASN A 97 12.96 -4.08 -15.72
CA ASN A 97 13.39 -4.89 -16.86
C ASN A 97 13.54 -4.03 -18.12
N PHE A 98 12.58 -3.14 -18.40
CA PHE A 98 12.65 -2.23 -19.53
C PHE A 98 13.89 -1.31 -19.45
N ILE A 99 14.17 -0.72 -18.29
CA ILE A 99 15.34 0.13 -18.09
C ILE A 99 16.64 -0.67 -18.28
N ASN A 100 16.73 -1.89 -17.73
CA ASN A 100 17.91 -2.73 -17.88
C ASN A 100 18.16 -3.11 -19.33
N ILE A 101 17.13 -3.50 -20.07
CA ILE A 101 17.22 -3.84 -21.50
C ILE A 101 17.67 -2.61 -22.30
N LYS A 102 17.09 -1.43 -22.04
CA LYS A 102 17.46 -0.18 -22.71
C LYS A 102 18.93 0.18 -22.49
N ASN A 103 19.47 -0.14 -21.31
CA ASN A 103 20.87 0.09 -20.97
C ASN A 103 21.81 -1.02 -21.47
N GLY A 104 21.31 -2.00 -22.25
CA GLY A 104 22.10 -3.12 -22.77
C GLY A 104 22.47 -4.16 -21.71
N GLY A 105 21.81 -4.13 -20.55
CA GLY A 105 22.03 -5.07 -19.45
C GLY A 105 21.21 -6.35 -19.60
N LYS A 106 21.74 -7.44 -19.04
CA LYS A 106 20.99 -8.70 -18.88
C LYS A 106 19.93 -8.52 -17.78
N VAL A 107 18.72 -9.05 -18.01
CA VAL A 107 17.70 -9.15 -16.98
C VAL A 107 17.99 -10.36 -16.11
N GLU A 108 18.48 -10.11 -14.91
CA GLU A 108 18.74 -11.13 -13.89
C GLU A 108 18.37 -10.54 -12.53
N ILE A 109 17.49 -11.22 -11.81
CA ILE A 109 17.06 -10.82 -10.47
C ILE A 109 17.24 -12.04 -9.57
N ASN A 110 18.20 -11.98 -8.66
CA ASN A 110 18.35 -12.98 -7.60
C ASN A 110 17.47 -12.61 -6.38
N PHE A 111 17.41 -13.51 -5.40
CA PHE A 111 16.59 -13.30 -4.21
C PHE A 111 16.96 -12.04 -3.42
N ASP A 112 18.25 -11.77 -3.23
CA ASP A 112 18.71 -10.61 -2.46
C ASP A 112 18.37 -9.31 -3.18
N ASP A 113 18.53 -9.26 -4.50
CA ASP A 113 18.17 -8.12 -5.34
C ASP A 113 16.66 -7.90 -5.35
N PHE A 114 15.87 -8.97 -5.48
CA PHE A 114 14.41 -8.90 -5.37
C PHE A 114 14.00 -8.34 -4.01
N TYR A 115 14.53 -8.90 -2.93
CA TYR A 115 14.21 -8.47 -1.58
C TYR A 115 14.60 -7.01 -1.36
N LYS A 116 15.81 -6.62 -1.74
CA LYS A 116 16.29 -5.24 -1.58
C LYS A 116 15.43 -4.23 -2.33
N ARG A 117 15.02 -4.55 -3.56
CA ARG A 117 14.25 -3.64 -4.42
C ARG A 117 12.77 -3.58 -4.04
N TYR A 118 12.14 -4.71 -3.77
CA TYR A 118 10.69 -4.80 -3.71
C TYR A 118 10.12 -5.02 -2.30
N ARG A 119 10.97 -5.25 -1.27
CA ARG A 119 10.47 -5.44 0.12
C ARG A 119 9.56 -4.32 0.61
N ASN A 120 9.78 -3.08 0.16
CA ASN A 120 9.01 -1.94 0.61
C ASN A 120 7.55 -2.04 0.20
N ILE A 121 7.24 -2.59 -0.98
CA ILE A 121 5.87 -2.82 -1.46
C ILE A 121 5.10 -3.72 -0.48
N PHE A 122 5.77 -4.76 0.04
CA PHE A 122 5.17 -5.63 1.07
C PHE A 122 5.07 -4.92 2.42
N SER A 123 6.06 -4.12 2.82
CA SER A 123 6.06 -3.41 4.11
C SER A 123 4.93 -2.37 4.19
N THR A 124 4.70 -1.61 3.13
CA THR A 124 3.59 -0.64 3.00
C THR A 124 2.24 -1.33 2.96
N ALA A 125 2.20 -2.57 2.48
CA ALA A 125 0.99 -3.38 2.47
C ALA A 125 0.62 -3.97 3.85
N ARG A 126 1.62 -4.24 4.71
CA ARG A 126 1.41 -4.79 6.06
C ARG A 126 1.07 -3.75 7.11
N THR A 127 1.53 -2.52 6.93
CA THR A 127 1.44 -1.48 7.96
C THR A 127 0.55 -0.37 7.43
N PRO A 128 -0.49 0.08 8.16
CA PRO A 128 -1.18 1.31 7.79
C PRO A 128 -0.16 2.44 7.72
N LEU A 129 -0.34 3.37 6.79
CA LEU A 129 0.62 4.44 6.58
C LEU A 129 0.93 5.17 7.91
N GLN A 130 2.20 5.20 8.31
CA GLN A 130 2.68 5.89 9.51
C GLN A 130 3.84 6.81 9.15
N LEU A 131 4.02 7.89 9.92
CA LEU A 131 5.21 8.73 9.78
C LEU A 131 6.45 7.87 10.03
N SER A 132 7.45 7.99 9.16
CA SER A 132 8.73 7.30 9.33
C SER A 132 9.50 7.73 10.58
N LYS A 133 9.15 8.88 11.19
CA LYS A 133 9.79 9.45 12.39
C LYS A 133 8.79 10.16 13.30
N SER A 134 9.15 10.32 14.58
CA SER A 134 8.37 11.14 15.52
C SER A 134 8.27 12.58 15.01
N PHE A 135 7.05 13.02 14.72
CA PHE A 135 6.78 14.40 14.30
C PHE A 135 6.92 15.36 15.49
N GLN A 136 7.82 16.33 15.35
CA GLN A 136 7.92 17.51 16.23
C GLN A 136 7.52 18.72 15.38
N PRO A 137 6.31 19.28 15.54
CA PRO A 137 5.86 20.42 14.75
C PRO A 137 6.72 21.65 15.07
N VAL A 138 7.21 22.31 14.02
CA VAL A 138 7.70 23.69 14.14
C VAL A 138 6.46 24.59 14.12
N LEU A 139 6.08 25.08 15.30
CA LEU A 139 4.92 25.95 15.44
C LEU A 139 5.25 27.35 14.88
N PRO A 140 4.30 28.03 14.21
CA PRO A 140 4.48 29.41 13.81
C PRO A 140 4.51 30.34 15.03
N ASP A 141 5.20 31.47 14.91
CA ASP A 141 5.39 32.44 16.00
C ASP A 141 4.06 32.99 16.52
N ASP A 142 3.10 33.26 15.62
CA ASP A 142 1.75 33.69 15.97
C ASP A 142 0.71 32.65 15.54
N LEU A 143 0.29 31.82 16.50
CA LEU A 143 -0.75 30.81 16.29
C LEU A 143 -2.10 31.44 15.92
N PHE A 144 -2.45 32.60 16.49
CA PHE A 144 -3.77 33.21 16.29
C PHE A 144 -3.90 33.98 14.97
N SER A 145 -2.78 34.20 14.27
CA SER A 145 -2.78 34.74 12.91
C SER A 145 -3.40 33.80 11.87
N GLN A 146 -3.46 32.50 12.14
CA GLN A 146 -3.87 31.46 11.20
C GLN A 146 -5.37 31.52 10.91
N ASN A 147 -5.77 31.41 9.62
CA ASN A 147 -7.15 31.62 9.19
C ASN A 147 -8.14 30.67 9.87
N PHE A 148 -7.81 29.37 9.92
CA PHE A 148 -8.68 28.40 10.57
C PHE A 148 -8.89 28.70 12.06
N ILE A 149 -7.87 29.22 12.77
CA ILE A 149 -7.97 29.62 14.18
C ILE A 149 -8.91 30.82 14.35
N LYS A 150 -8.79 31.83 13.48
CA LYS A 150 -9.70 32.99 13.45
C LYS A 150 -11.14 32.54 13.20
N GLN A 151 -11.38 31.66 12.24
CA GLN A 151 -12.72 31.14 11.97
C GLN A 151 -13.29 30.36 13.18
N LEU A 152 -12.48 29.53 13.85
CA LEU A 152 -12.90 28.79 15.06
C LEU A 152 -13.26 29.73 16.23
N ILE A 153 -12.56 30.85 16.36
CA ILE A 153 -12.87 31.89 17.34
C ILE A 153 -14.19 32.58 16.98
N ASN A 154 -14.41 32.92 15.71
CA ASN A 154 -15.62 33.60 15.24
C ASN A 154 -16.90 32.80 15.53
N ILE A 155 -16.85 31.48 15.37
CA ILE A 155 -17.97 30.58 15.71
C ILE A 155 -17.98 30.17 17.18
N GLN A 156 -17.14 30.78 18.03
CA GLN A 156 -17.02 30.49 19.46
C GLN A 156 -16.73 29.00 19.79
N ALA A 157 -16.09 28.28 18.86
CA ALA A 157 -15.58 26.92 19.09
C ALA A 157 -14.25 26.94 19.85
N MET A 158 -13.58 28.08 19.89
CA MET A 158 -12.33 28.33 20.62
C MET A 158 -12.32 29.75 21.21
N LYS A 159 -11.61 29.96 22.32
CA LYS A 159 -11.44 31.29 22.94
C LYS A 159 -10.21 31.98 22.34
N VAL A 160 -10.21 33.32 22.31
CA VAL A 160 -9.16 34.18 21.74
C VAL A 160 -7.76 33.93 22.34
N ASN A 161 -7.66 33.36 23.55
CA ASN A 161 -6.40 33.08 24.24
C ASN A 161 -6.25 31.58 24.64
N ASP A 162 -6.97 30.67 23.98
CA ASP A 162 -6.90 29.22 24.25
C ASP A 162 -5.63 28.62 23.62
N MET A 163 -4.47 28.92 24.22
CA MET A 163 -3.15 28.50 23.71
C MET A 163 -3.04 26.99 23.56
N GLU A 164 -3.59 26.21 24.49
CA GLU A 164 -3.52 24.75 24.47
C GLU A 164 -4.22 24.19 23.22
N LYS A 165 -5.45 24.66 22.93
CA LYS A 165 -6.14 24.25 21.70
C LYS A 165 -5.47 24.79 20.45
N ALA A 166 -4.98 26.03 20.48
CA ALA A 166 -4.28 26.61 19.34
C ALA A 166 -3.06 25.77 18.96
N ILE A 167 -2.23 25.37 19.95
CA ILE A 167 -1.09 24.47 19.76
C ILE A 167 -1.57 23.11 19.23
N LYS A 168 -2.57 22.51 19.87
CA LYS A 168 -3.09 21.20 19.49
C LYS A 168 -3.59 21.17 18.05
N TYR A 169 -4.48 22.08 17.67
CA TYR A 169 -5.07 22.09 16.34
C TYR A 169 -4.06 22.47 15.25
N THR A 170 -3.15 23.40 15.56
CA THR A 170 -2.02 23.71 14.66
C THR A 170 -1.12 22.50 14.46
N SER A 171 -0.82 21.75 15.52
CA SER A 171 -0.02 20.52 15.43
C SER A 171 -0.70 19.47 14.56
N GLN A 172 -2.02 19.27 14.71
CA GLN A 172 -2.79 18.35 13.88
C GLN A 172 -2.74 18.73 12.40
N ARG A 173 -2.91 20.02 12.08
CA ARG A 173 -2.81 20.55 10.72
C ARG A 173 -1.42 20.33 10.12
N LEU A 174 -0.36 20.71 10.84
CA LEU A 174 1.00 20.55 10.34
C LEU A 174 1.38 19.07 10.17
N LYS A 175 0.81 18.19 11.00
CA LYS A 175 1.02 16.76 10.92
C LYS A 175 0.48 16.18 9.61
N ILE A 176 -0.77 16.47 9.25
CA ILE A 176 -1.35 15.96 7.99
C ILE A 176 -0.59 16.47 6.76
N ILE A 177 -0.23 17.76 6.73
CA ILE A 177 0.55 18.34 5.61
C ILE A 177 1.86 17.58 5.42
N ARG A 178 2.58 17.32 6.52
CA ARG A 178 3.83 16.57 6.46
C ARG A 178 3.61 15.12 6.04
N PHE A 179 2.55 14.47 6.52
CA PHE A 179 2.20 13.11 6.13
C PHE A 179 1.97 13.02 4.62
N LEU A 180 1.18 13.92 4.05
CA LEU A 180 0.90 13.96 2.61
C LEU A 180 2.19 14.21 1.80
N ASP A 181 3.03 15.15 2.23
CA ASP A 181 4.31 15.43 1.58
C ASP A 181 5.28 14.23 1.65
N GLU A 182 5.39 13.59 2.82
CA GLU A 182 6.25 12.40 3.01
C GLU A 182 5.76 11.21 2.17
N TRP A 183 4.46 10.94 2.14
CA TRP A 183 3.89 9.87 1.32
C TRP A 183 4.03 10.15 -0.17
N LEU A 184 3.90 11.41 -0.59
CA LEU A 184 4.13 11.81 -1.97
C LEU A 184 5.60 11.64 -2.37
N GLN A 185 6.54 12.10 -1.52
CA GLN A 185 7.98 11.98 -1.77
C GLN A 185 8.46 10.52 -1.80
N ASN A 186 7.84 9.64 -1.00
CA ASN A 186 8.14 8.22 -0.97
C ASN A 186 7.46 7.42 -2.09
N GLY A 187 6.56 8.02 -2.87
CA GLY A 187 5.75 7.33 -3.87
C GLY A 187 4.75 6.34 -3.26
N GLU A 188 4.29 6.62 -2.03
CA GLU A 188 3.24 5.87 -1.34
C GLU A 188 1.85 6.32 -1.78
N ILE A 189 1.71 7.59 -2.16
CA ILE A 189 0.55 8.18 -2.82
C ILE A 189 1.00 9.06 -4.00
N ILE A 190 0.08 9.36 -4.91
CA ILE A 190 0.30 10.30 -6.01
C ILE A 190 -0.52 11.59 -5.83
N TYR A 191 -0.18 12.62 -6.61
CA TYR A 191 -0.84 13.94 -6.52
C TYR A 191 -2.35 13.87 -6.78
N ASP A 192 -2.80 13.01 -7.70
CA ASP A 192 -4.23 12.83 -7.99
C ASP A 192 -4.98 12.27 -6.77
N GLU A 193 -4.39 11.32 -6.04
CA GLU A 193 -4.99 10.77 -4.81
C GLU A 193 -5.09 11.80 -3.68
N ILE A 194 -4.14 12.76 -3.62
CA ILE A 194 -4.21 13.89 -2.69
C ILE A 194 -5.35 14.84 -3.08
N ASN A 195 -5.50 15.16 -4.37
CA ASN A 195 -6.61 16.00 -4.84
C ASN A 195 -7.96 15.35 -4.62
N ASP A 196 -8.08 14.04 -4.90
CA ASP A 196 -9.30 13.27 -4.66
C ASP A 196 -9.65 13.26 -3.18
N PHE A 197 -8.65 13.14 -2.30
CA PHE A 197 -8.82 13.26 -0.86
C PHE A 197 -9.34 14.64 -0.44
N HIS A 198 -8.70 15.74 -0.90
CA HIS A 198 -9.17 17.10 -0.61
C HIS A 198 -10.59 17.33 -1.13
N SER A 199 -10.91 16.82 -2.32
CA SER A 199 -12.24 16.90 -2.95
C SER A 199 -13.28 16.14 -2.14
N ASP A 200 -13.00 14.90 -1.71
CA ASP A 200 -13.91 14.10 -0.88
C ASP A 200 -14.22 14.80 0.46
N VAL A 201 -13.22 15.35 1.13
CA VAL A 201 -13.41 16.10 2.38
C VAL A 201 -14.24 17.36 2.13
N THR A 202 -13.96 18.10 1.05
CA THR A 202 -14.71 19.29 0.66
C THR A 202 -16.16 18.96 0.34
N ASN A 203 -16.43 17.91 -0.44
CA ASN A 203 -17.79 17.46 -0.77
C ASN A 203 -18.58 17.05 0.48
N LYS A 204 -17.94 16.36 1.43
CA LYS A 204 -18.57 16.01 2.72
C LYS A 204 -18.87 17.24 3.55
N TRP A 205 -17.96 18.22 3.55
CA TRP A 205 -18.21 19.52 4.18
C TRP A 205 -19.37 20.26 3.49
N GLU A 206 -19.41 20.32 2.16
CA GLU A 206 -20.48 20.97 1.40
C GLU A 206 -21.84 20.37 1.72
N ASN A 207 -21.95 19.03 1.72
CA ASN A 207 -23.21 18.35 2.07
C ASN A 207 -23.72 18.72 3.46
N GLU A 208 -22.84 18.74 4.47
CA GLU A 208 -23.21 19.14 5.83
C GLU A 208 -23.48 20.65 5.93
N PHE A 209 -22.74 21.47 5.19
CA PHE A 209 -22.86 22.93 5.18
C PHE A 209 -24.14 23.39 4.48
N GLU A 210 -24.57 22.74 3.39
CA GLU A 210 -25.84 23.04 2.72
C GLU A 210 -27.03 22.71 3.64
N HIS A 211 -27.02 21.52 4.25
CA HIS A 211 -28.04 21.13 5.23
C HIS A 211 -28.13 22.12 6.39
N TRP A 212 -26.97 22.59 6.86
CA TRP A 212 -26.86 23.65 7.84
C TRP A 212 -27.44 24.99 7.36
N CYS A 213 -27.09 25.43 6.15
CA CYS A 213 -27.42 26.75 5.60
C CYS A 213 -28.91 26.91 5.27
N GLU A 214 -29.61 25.82 4.90
CA GLU A 214 -31.07 25.85 4.69
C GLU A 214 -31.86 26.21 5.95
N SER A 215 -31.32 25.90 7.13
CA SER A 215 -31.94 26.16 8.44
C SER A 215 -31.60 27.53 9.07
N CYS A 216 -30.83 28.36 8.35
CA CYS A 216 -30.04 29.45 8.90
C CYS A 216 -30.85 30.72 9.27
N HIS A 217 -31.46 30.70 10.46
CA HIS A 217 -31.92 31.92 11.12
C HIS A 217 -30.74 32.63 11.80
N ASP A 218 -30.66 33.96 11.71
CA ASP A 218 -29.53 34.76 12.23
C ASP A 218 -29.21 34.50 13.72
N MET A 219 -30.22 34.12 14.52
CA MET A 219 -30.05 33.86 15.94
C MET A 219 -29.28 32.56 16.27
N ASP A 220 -29.25 31.59 15.35
CA ASP A 220 -28.68 30.26 15.61
C ASP A 220 -27.35 30.01 14.87
N ILE A 221 -26.82 30.99 14.14
CA ILE A 221 -25.62 30.84 13.30
C ILE A 221 -24.45 30.20 14.05
N VAL A 222 -24.10 30.72 15.23
CA VAL A 222 -22.98 30.23 16.04
C VAL A 222 -23.20 28.79 16.51
N LYS A 223 -24.42 28.47 16.95
CA LYS A 223 -24.78 27.14 17.44
C LYS A 223 -24.67 26.12 16.31
N ASN A 224 -25.30 26.42 15.18
CA ASN A 224 -25.35 25.53 14.05
C ASN A 224 -23.93 25.35 13.44
N ALA A 225 -23.12 26.41 13.37
CA ALA A 225 -21.72 26.33 12.90
C ALA A 225 -20.86 25.39 13.77
N ARG A 226 -21.09 25.39 15.08
CA ARG A 226 -20.43 24.46 16.00
C ARG A 226 -20.90 23.02 15.82
N GLU A 227 -22.16 22.83 15.41
CA GLU A 227 -22.72 21.51 15.11
C GLU A 227 -22.12 20.95 13.82
N LEU A 228 -22.06 21.74 12.75
CA LEU A 228 -21.33 21.39 11.51
C LEU A 228 -19.90 20.93 11.81
N LEU A 229 -19.13 21.74 12.55
CA LEU A 229 -17.77 21.39 12.93
C LEU A 229 -17.71 20.09 13.75
N ARG A 230 -18.69 19.85 14.64
CA ARG A 230 -18.75 18.63 15.44
C ARG A 230 -19.03 17.41 14.58
N ASN A 231 -19.97 17.51 13.64
CA ASN A 231 -20.34 16.42 12.73
C ASN A 231 -19.16 16.01 11.85
N LEU A 232 -18.40 16.96 11.34
CA LEU A 232 -17.23 16.65 10.51
C LEU A 232 -16.08 16.07 11.34
N ARG A 233 -15.88 16.52 12.59
CA ARG A 233 -14.79 16.04 13.46
C ARG A 233 -14.91 14.59 13.93
N ILE A 234 -16.07 13.98 13.78
CA ILE A 234 -16.28 12.55 14.09
C ILE A 234 -16.06 11.64 12.87
N ILE A 235 -15.90 12.23 11.68
CA ILE A 235 -15.64 11.48 10.45
C ILE A 235 -14.16 11.12 10.39
N GLU A 236 -13.88 9.85 10.12
CA GLU A 236 -12.55 9.37 9.78
C GLU A 236 -12.46 9.29 8.25
N PHE A 237 -11.68 10.19 7.65
CA PHE A 237 -11.53 10.29 6.20
C PHE A 237 -10.57 9.22 5.66
N THR A 238 -10.58 9.02 4.34
CA THR A 238 -9.79 7.99 3.66
C THR A 238 -8.99 8.62 2.53
N ILE A 239 -7.72 8.23 2.37
CA ILE A 239 -6.86 8.59 1.25
C ILE A 239 -6.20 7.34 0.68
N ALA A 240 -6.25 7.12 -0.64
CA ALA A 240 -5.65 5.95 -1.30
C ALA A 240 -5.97 4.62 -0.58
N ASN A 241 -7.25 4.44 -0.19
CA ASN A 241 -7.76 3.31 0.61
C ASN A 241 -7.29 3.21 2.07
N ASN A 242 -6.53 4.17 2.58
CA ASN A 242 -6.06 4.22 3.96
C ASN A 242 -6.96 5.11 4.81
N LYS A 243 -7.57 4.54 5.85
CA LYS A 243 -8.39 5.28 6.82
C LYS A 243 -7.49 6.11 7.74
N LEU A 244 -7.72 7.41 7.80
CA LEU A 244 -7.06 8.32 8.72
C LEU A 244 -7.68 8.22 10.10
N ASN A 245 -6.85 8.33 11.14
CA ASN A 245 -7.35 8.46 12.50
C ASN A 245 -8.01 9.84 12.71
N THR A 246 -8.67 10.02 13.86
CA THR A 246 -9.32 11.29 14.23
C THR A 246 -8.36 12.49 14.25
N GLU A 247 -7.10 12.29 14.62
CA GLU A 247 -6.12 13.38 14.69
C GLU A 247 -5.82 13.95 13.30
N LEU A 248 -5.56 13.06 12.34
CA LEU A 248 -5.24 13.40 10.95
C LEU A 248 -6.46 13.90 10.19
N SER A 249 -7.62 13.26 10.39
CA SER A 249 -8.88 13.69 9.81
C SER A 249 -9.24 15.12 10.23
N ASN A 250 -9.06 15.45 11.52
CA ASN A 250 -9.26 16.81 12.01
C ASN A 250 -8.19 17.79 11.50
N GLY A 251 -6.94 17.32 11.37
CA GLY A 251 -5.86 18.10 10.78
C GLY A 251 -6.19 18.58 9.38
N GLU A 252 -6.82 17.73 8.57
CA GLU A 252 -7.23 18.04 7.20
C GLU A 252 -8.30 19.13 7.15
N LEU A 253 -9.33 19.03 7.99
CA LEU A 253 -10.35 20.08 8.13
C LEU A 253 -9.71 21.44 8.46
N TYR A 254 -8.70 21.46 9.31
CA TYR A 254 -7.98 22.69 9.64
C TYR A 254 -7.07 23.17 8.52
N HIS A 255 -6.55 22.26 7.70
CA HIS A 255 -5.72 22.60 6.55
C HIS A 255 -6.56 23.30 5.50
N LEU A 256 -7.64 22.66 5.04
CA LEU A 256 -8.55 23.23 4.05
C LEU A 256 -9.19 24.54 4.53
N SER A 257 -9.55 24.63 5.81
CA SER A 257 -10.07 25.89 6.39
C SER A 257 -9.00 26.99 6.44
N ASN A 258 -7.72 26.63 6.63
CA ASN A 258 -6.64 27.60 6.62
C ASN A 258 -6.36 28.16 5.22
N GLU A 259 -6.45 27.30 4.21
CA GLU A 259 -6.32 27.66 2.79
C GLU A 259 -7.58 28.33 2.22
N ASN A 260 -8.59 28.58 3.06
CA ASN A 260 -9.89 29.13 2.66
C ASN A 260 -10.58 28.32 1.55
N LEU A 261 -10.45 27.00 1.59
CA LEU A 261 -11.18 26.07 0.72
C LEU A 261 -12.52 25.64 1.35
N ILE A 262 -12.58 25.64 2.68
CA ILE A 262 -13.82 25.42 3.45
C ILE A 262 -13.92 26.44 4.58
N GLY A 263 -15.10 26.53 5.19
CA GLY A 263 -15.25 27.32 6.40
C GLY A 263 -16.48 27.01 7.22
N TRP A 264 -16.57 27.64 8.39
CA TRP A 264 -17.53 27.23 9.42
C TRP A 264 -18.71 28.19 9.60
N HIS A 265 -18.63 29.39 9.03
CA HIS A 265 -19.64 30.45 9.12
C HIS A 265 -20.21 30.74 7.74
N ARG A 266 -21.45 31.24 7.60
CA ARG A 266 -22.04 31.50 6.26
C ARG A 266 -21.23 32.45 5.39
N ASP A 267 -20.52 33.36 6.05
CA ASP A 267 -19.67 34.41 5.44
C ASP A 267 -18.19 33.99 5.39
N TRP A 268 -17.89 32.70 5.38
CA TRP A 268 -16.52 32.18 5.49
C TRP A 268 -15.62 32.53 4.29
N ASN A 269 -16.20 32.80 3.12
CA ASN A 269 -15.50 33.08 1.87
C ASN A 269 -15.42 34.59 1.54
N LYS A 270 -15.76 35.46 2.49
CA LYS A 270 -15.78 36.92 2.32
C LYS A 270 -14.55 37.59 2.91
#